data_AF-A0A4V3BS87-F1
#
_entry.id   AF-A0A4V3BS87-F1
#
_cell.length_a   1.000
_cell.length_b   1.000
_cell.length_c   1.000
_cell.angle_alpha   90.00
_cell.angle_beta   90.00
_cell.angle_gamma   90.00
#
_symmetry.space_group_name_H-M   'P 1'
#
loop_
_entity.id
_entity.type
_entity.pdbx_description
1 polymer ?
#
loop_
_entity_poly.entity_id
_entity_poly.type
_entity_poly.pdbx_seq_one_letter_code
_entity_poly.pdbx_strand_id
1 'polypeptide(L)'
;MGQDGLKLKNYKITGDDTILDEQNQITPEVRRIIEELRPDVEKGRKYLIKKLNSLSRKYPKTPVFKNFLSVVYQKNGNVKQAYAVNRWIVKEHPNYLSGKINLAIEFLFKGQSEEIPGIFGESMEIGELYPERKEFHFEEVIGFHTVSVQYFLTMDEIEQAELRVKLLEDLDSQHPKAQYAREILREWYMTKASERKERERLQRKEVLLKDTRSHLQTTKSPNFHFEKEINWLYQNGLSIDRKKIEQILTIDSSELIEDLEKVLQDSIARFDFFVGKVNAEGYNNKKLAFPIHAILLLAHFKKKDSFPAILQILKQDRDFIDFWFGDFIADIMDVSLNNCGKDQIHRMFEFLKLPNIDTSSKCILGESLVKIINNSNEEKADLTEEYRQVLNLYIENAENENFADTEAVGFIISDIMDLAYAGLLPEIKQLFDLKLVDTSICGNFKEVATEIAGIPVEKNMGFIVKDIYEQYEELGGYENENNNLEINEDLASEIYNEWSISTFDNEPIVNSKKPGRNDPCLCGSGKKYKKCCMNN
;
A
#
# COMPACT_ATOMS: atom_id res chain seq x y z
N MET A 1 9.32 -29.21 -12.90
CA MET A 1 8.84 -30.34 -12.07
C MET A 1 7.71 -29.81 -11.22
N GLY A 2 6.51 -30.35 -11.17
CA GLY A 2 5.65 -30.83 -12.24
C GLY A 2 4.27 -30.22 -11.92
N GLN A 3 3.55 -29.73 -12.94
CA GLN A 3 2.16 -29.30 -12.82
C GLN A 3 1.27 -30.55 -12.71
N ASP A 4 1.34 -31.26 -11.58
CA ASP A 4 0.30 -32.20 -11.20
C ASP A 4 -0.70 -31.43 -10.35
N GLY A 5 -1.77 -30.95 -10.99
CA GLY A 5 -2.91 -30.39 -10.29
C GLY A 5 -3.43 -31.42 -9.28
N LEU A 6 -3.25 -31.13 -7.99
CA LEU A 6 -3.64 -32.00 -6.90
C LEU A 6 -5.16 -32.27 -7.00
N LYS A 7 -5.54 -33.49 -7.36
CA LYS A 7 -6.94 -33.95 -7.26
C LYS A 7 -7.28 -34.11 -5.78
N LEU A 8 -7.76 -33.04 -5.16
CA LEU A 8 -8.47 -33.18 -3.91
C LEU A 8 -9.68 -34.10 -4.14
N LYS A 9 -9.76 -35.18 -3.34
CA LYS A 9 -10.86 -36.16 -3.20
C LYS A 9 -10.79 -37.42 -4.08
N ASN A 10 -10.29 -38.50 -3.46
CA ASN A 10 -10.64 -39.90 -3.77
C ASN A 10 -11.59 -40.52 -2.72
N TYR A 11 -12.24 -39.70 -1.88
CA TYR A 11 -13.08 -40.15 -0.77
C TYR A 11 -14.41 -39.37 -0.68
N LYS A 12 -15.41 -39.98 -0.03
CA LYS A 12 -16.71 -39.37 0.28
C LYS A 12 -16.67 -38.61 1.60
N ILE A 13 -17.51 -37.59 1.73
CA ILE A 13 -17.66 -36.81 2.95
C ILE A 13 -19.10 -36.95 3.44
N THR A 14 -19.26 -37.28 4.72
CA THR A 14 -20.56 -37.52 5.34
C THR A 14 -20.72 -36.73 6.64
N GLY A 15 -21.96 -36.37 6.98
CA GLY A 15 -22.33 -35.85 8.30
C GLY A 15 -22.88 -36.94 9.23
N ASP A 16 -22.72 -38.21 8.86
CA ASP A 16 -23.18 -39.33 9.67
C ASP A 16 -22.20 -39.62 10.82
N ASP A 17 -22.58 -39.22 12.04
CA ASP A 17 -21.80 -39.44 13.25
C ASP A 17 -21.55 -40.93 13.57
N THR A 18 -22.30 -41.87 12.97
CA THR A 18 -22.10 -43.31 13.22
C THR A 18 -20.74 -43.82 12.74
N ILE A 19 -20.18 -43.20 11.68
CA ILE A 19 -18.85 -43.55 11.16
C ILE A 19 -17.77 -43.28 12.22
N LEU A 20 -17.92 -42.18 12.96
CA LEU A 20 -17.00 -41.82 14.05
C LEU A 20 -17.21 -42.72 15.26
N ASP A 21 -18.43 -43.15 15.53
CA ASP A 21 -18.71 -44.06 16.62
C ASP A 21 -18.05 -45.42 16.45
N GLU A 22 -18.20 -46.01 15.26
CA GLU A 22 -17.58 -47.29 14.94
C GLU A 22 -16.06 -47.21 15.04
N GLN A 23 -15.47 -46.15 14.46
CA GLN A 23 -14.03 -45.92 14.48
C GLN A 23 -13.48 -45.72 15.89
N ASN A 24 -14.23 -45.02 16.75
CA ASN A 24 -13.77 -44.61 18.08
C ASN A 24 -14.32 -45.49 19.21
N GLN A 25 -14.91 -46.63 18.88
CA GLN A 25 -15.47 -47.59 19.84
C GLN A 25 -16.48 -46.93 20.80
N ILE A 26 -17.39 -46.15 20.24
CA ILE A 26 -18.45 -45.45 20.96
C ILE A 26 -19.71 -46.29 20.87
N THR A 27 -20.08 -46.94 21.98
CA THR A 27 -21.38 -47.61 22.10
C THR A 27 -22.48 -46.61 22.43
N PRO A 28 -23.78 -46.95 22.30
CA PRO A 28 -24.87 -46.08 22.72
C PRO A 28 -24.75 -45.60 24.18
N GLU A 29 -24.24 -46.44 25.09
CA GLU A 29 -23.95 -46.03 26.47
C GLU A 29 -22.88 -44.93 26.53
N VAL A 30 -21.77 -45.15 25.83
CA VAL A 30 -20.64 -44.21 25.77
C VAL A 30 -21.06 -42.89 25.12
N ARG A 31 -21.88 -42.94 24.04
CA ARG A 31 -22.41 -41.75 23.37
C ARG A 31 -23.19 -40.85 24.32
N ARG A 32 -24.11 -41.41 25.12
CA ARG A 32 -24.84 -40.63 26.12
C ARG A 32 -23.90 -39.98 27.15
N ILE A 33 -22.84 -40.68 27.57
CA ILE A 33 -21.85 -40.10 28.49
C ILE A 33 -21.11 -38.93 27.82
N ILE A 34 -20.71 -39.09 26.55
CA ILE A 34 -20.03 -38.03 25.78
C ILE A 34 -20.93 -36.80 25.67
N GLU A 35 -22.20 -36.97 25.31
CA GLU A 35 -23.19 -35.90 25.19
C GLU A 35 -23.43 -35.17 26.52
N GLU A 36 -23.57 -35.92 27.63
CA GLU A 36 -23.73 -35.34 28.97
C GLU A 36 -22.52 -34.47 29.37
N LEU A 37 -21.32 -34.89 29.00
CA LEU A 37 -20.08 -34.21 29.41
C LEU A 37 -19.72 -33.00 28.54
N ARG A 38 -20.15 -32.98 27.27
CA ARG A 38 -19.69 -32.02 26.26
C ARG A 38 -19.82 -30.54 26.70
N PRO A 39 -20.96 -30.06 27.26
CA PRO A 39 -21.08 -28.67 27.66
C PRO A 39 -20.07 -28.24 28.73
N ASP A 40 -19.72 -29.15 29.64
CA ASP A 40 -18.76 -28.87 30.72
C ASP A 40 -17.30 -29.02 30.27
N VAL A 41 -17.05 -29.86 29.25
CA VAL A 41 -15.74 -29.95 28.58
C VAL A 41 -15.43 -28.65 27.85
N GLU A 42 -16.38 -28.12 27.09
CA GLU A 42 -16.23 -26.84 26.36
C GLU A 42 -15.97 -25.67 27.31
N LYS A 43 -16.60 -25.68 28.49
CA LYS A 43 -16.38 -24.72 29.58
C LYS A 43 -15.11 -25.00 30.40
N GLY A 44 -14.36 -26.05 30.10
CA GLY A 44 -13.13 -26.41 30.80
C GLY A 44 -13.31 -26.73 32.29
N ARG A 45 -14.45 -27.30 32.70
CA ARG A 45 -14.75 -27.50 34.13
C ARG A 45 -13.74 -28.45 34.80
N LYS A 46 -12.94 -27.92 35.74
CA LYS A 46 -11.84 -28.66 36.41
C LYS A 46 -12.27 -29.97 37.09
N TYR A 47 -13.49 -30.07 37.60
CA TYR A 47 -13.96 -31.29 38.26
C TYR A 47 -14.01 -32.49 37.30
N LEU A 48 -14.13 -32.24 35.99
CA LEU A 48 -14.13 -33.28 34.97
C LEU A 48 -12.81 -34.02 34.87
N ILE A 49 -11.69 -33.43 35.28
CA ILE A 49 -10.36 -34.07 35.17
C ILE A 49 -10.37 -35.45 35.84
N LYS A 50 -10.92 -35.57 37.05
CA LYS A 50 -11.01 -36.85 37.77
C LYS A 50 -11.98 -37.82 37.09
N LYS A 51 -13.14 -37.32 36.61
CA LYS A 51 -14.17 -38.12 35.92
C LYS A 51 -13.63 -38.68 34.59
N LEU A 52 -13.00 -37.83 33.78
CA LEU A 52 -12.40 -38.20 32.49
C LEU A 52 -11.24 -39.18 32.64
N ASN A 53 -10.35 -39.00 33.62
CA ASN A 53 -9.31 -39.99 33.90
C ASN A 53 -9.88 -41.37 34.27
N SER A 54 -10.96 -41.41 35.06
CA SER A 54 -11.66 -42.65 35.40
C SER A 54 -12.28 -43.30 34.15
N LEU A 55 -12.96 -42.51 33.32
CA LEU A 55 -13.58 -42.97 32.08
C LEU A 55 -12.55 -43.48 31.07
N SER A 56 -11.40 -42.81 30.93
CA SER A 56 -10.30 -43.28 30.07
C SER A 56 -9.72 -44.63 30.51
N ARG A 57 -9.82 -44.99 31.80
CA ARG A 57 -9.43 -46.33 32.29
C ARG A 57 -10.53 -47.36 32.09
N LYS A 58 -11.80 -46.97 32.29
CA LYS A 58 -12.97 -47.84 32.09
C LYS A 58 -13.17 -48.20 30.62
N TYR A 59 -12.92 -47.25 29.71
CA TYR A 59 -13.06 -47.39 28.27
C TYR A 59 -11.71 -47.11 27.57
N PRO A 60 -10.70 -47.99 27.73
CA PRO A 60 -9.34 -47.71 27.25
C PRO A 60 -9.24 -47.60 25.73
N LYS A 61 -10.15 -48.26 24.99
CA LYS A 61 -10.25 -48.24 23.54
C LYS A 61 -10.98 -47.01 22.96
N THR A 62 -11.56 -46.16 23.81
CA THR A 62 -12.33 -44.98 23.38
C THR A 62 -11.48 -43.71 23.55
N PRO A 63 -10.85 -43.19 22.47
CA PRO A 63 -9.92 -42.05 22.58
C PRO A 63 -10.59 -40.74 23.01
N VAL A 64 -11.90 -40.57 22.77
CA VAL A 64 -12.64 -39.32 23.02
C VAL A 64 -12.53 -38.83 24.46
N PHE A 65 -12.52 -39.73 25.47
CA PHE A 65 -12.37 -39.30 26.86
C PHE A 65 -11.00 -38.66 27.16
N LYS A 66 -9.94 -39.16 26.50
CA LYS A 66 -8.60 -38.55 26.60
C LYS A 66 -8.56 -37.23 25.82
N ASN A 67 -9.21 -37.16 24.66
CA ASN A 67 -9.33 -35.91 23.91
C ASN A 67 -10.04 -34.82 24.74
N PHE A 68 -11.16 -35.16 25.38
CA PHE A 68 -11.87 -34.28 26.31
C PHE A 68 -10.98 -33.84 27.47
N LEU A 69 -10.15 -34.74 28.01
CA LEU A 69 -9.18 -34.40 29.05
C LEU A 69 -8.15 -33.36 28.54
N SER A 70 -7.66 -33.52 27.31
CA SER A 70 -6.75 -32.56 26.68
C SER A 70 -7.41 -31.17 26.53
N VAL A 71 -8.65 -31.13 26.02
CA VAL A 71 -9.43 -29.88 25.87
C VAL A 71 -9.65 -29.20 27.22
N VAL A 72 -10.03 -29.95 28.26
CA VAL A 72 -10.21 -29.40 29.62
C VAL A 72 -8.89 -28.84 30.16
N TYR A 73 -7.75 -29.51 29.94
CA TYR A 73 -6.46 -28.96 30.34
C TYR A 73 -6.13 -27.67 29.58
N GLN A 74 -6.37 -27.63 28.27
CA GLN A 74 -6.12 -26.45 27.44
C GLN A 74 -6.97 -25.26 27.88
N LYS A 75 -8.29 -25.44 28.08
CA LYS A 75 -9.20 -24.38 28.57
C LYS A 75 -8.86 -23.87 29.97
N ASN A 76 -8.15 -24.67 30.77
CA ASN A 76 -7.67 -24.27 32.10
C ASN A 76 -6.27 -23.63 32.08
N GLY A 77 -5.66 -23.41 30.91
CA GLY A 77 -4.29 -22.90 30.79
C GLY A 77 -3.20 -23.92 31.15
N ASN A 78 -3.56 -25.19 31.37
CA ASN A 78 -2.63 -26.27 31.71
C ASN A 78 -2.02 -26.90 30.44
N VAL A 79 -1.41 -26.06 29.59
CA VAL A 79 -0.93 -26.42 28.24
C VAL A 79 0.02 -27.63 28.25
N LYS A 80 0.96 -27.69 29.21
CA LYS A 80 1.90 -28.82 29.35
C LYS A 80 1.19 -30.16 29.55
N GLN A 81 0.09 -30.17 30.31
CA GLN A 81 -0.69 -31.39 30.55
C GLN A 81 -1.53 -31.75 29.33
N ALA A 82 -2.08 -30.76 28.62
CA ALA A 82 -2.76 -30.99 27.34
C ALA A 82 -1.83 -31.67 26.33
N TYR A 83 -0.60 -31.17 26.17
CA TYR A 83 0.42 -31.78 25.31
C TYR A 83 0.81 -33.20 25.75
N ALA A 84 0.99 -33.44 27.05
CA ALA A 84 1.25 -34.78 27.56
C ALA A 84 0.10 -35.75 27.22
N VAL A 85 -1.16 -35.29 27.32
CA VAL A 85 -2.33 -36.08 26.94
C VAL A 85 -2.41 -36.28 25.42
N ASN A 86 -2.10 -35.28 24.59
CA ASN A 86 -2.08 -35.45 23.12
C ASN A 86 -1.07 -36.51 22.69
N ARG A 87 0.15 -36.49 23.24
CA ARG A 87 1.17 -37.51 23.00
C ARG A 87 0.73 -38.89 23.49
N TRP A 88 0.05 -38.95 24.64
CA TRP A 88 -0.55 -40.18 25.15
C TRP A 88 -1.61 -40.74 24.20
N ILE A 89 -2.47 -39.89 23.64
CA ILE A 89 -3.49 -40.26 22.66
C ILE A 89 -2.82 -40.85 21.41
N VAL A 90 -1.88 -40.14 20.79
CA VAL A 90 -1.24 -40.59 19.54
C VAL A 90 -0.49 -41.91 19.75
N LYS A 91 0.12 -42.12 20.93
CA LYS A 91 0.81 -43.37 21.27
C LYS A 91 -0.13 -44.57 21.42
N GLU A 92 -1.27 -44.41 22.08
CA GLU A 92 -2.20 -45.52 22.33
C GLU A 92 -3.24 -45.70 21.23
N HIS A 93 -3.54 -44.63 20.48
CA HIS A 93 -4.57 -44.57 19.44
C HIS A 93 -4.02 -43.93 18.17
N PRO A 94 -3.05 -44.57 17.48
CA PRO A 94 -2.34 -43.97 16.34
C PRO A 94 -3.26 -43.66 15.15
N ASN A 95 -4.44 -44.27 15.05
CA ASN A 95 -5.42 -44.00 14.00
C ASN A 95 -6.45 -42.92 14.37
N TYR A 96 -6.38 -42.36 15.59
CA TYR A 96 -7.32 -41.34 16.02
C TYR A 96 -6.89 -39.95 15.52
N LEU A 97 -7.60 -39.48 14.48
CA LEU A 97 -7.24 -38.25 13.78
C LEU A 97 -7.22 -37.01 14.69
N SER A 98 -8.17 -36.83 15.60
CA SER A 98 -8.16 -35.63 16.48
C SER A 98 -6.91 -35.60 17.37
N GLY A 99 -6.36 -36.76 17.74
CA GLY A 99 -5.08 -36.85 18.44
C GLY A 99 -3.91 -36.35 17.59
N LYS A 100 -3.86 -36.75 16.32
CA LYS A 100 -2.88 -36.27 15.34
C LYS A 100 -3.00 -34.76 15.11
N ILE A 101 -4.22 -34.25 14.93
CA ILE A 101 -4.52 -32.81 14.78
C ILE A 101 -4.00 -32.02 15.97
N ASN A 102 -4.32 -32.46 17.19
CA ASN A 102 -3.87 -31.76 18.39
C ASN A 102 -2.34 -31.76 18.55
N LEU A 103 -1.66 -32.81 18.09
CA LEU A 103 -0.20 -32.88 18.09
C LEU A 103 0.41 -31.97 17.01
N ALA A 104 -0.18 -31.89 15.82
CA ALA A 104 0.25 -30.95 14.78
C ALA A 104 0.07 -29.48 15.23
N ILE A 105 -1.04 -29.16 15.91
CA ILE A 105 -1.24 -27.83 16.50
C ILE A 105 -0.18 -27.53 17.59
N GLU A 106 0.22 -28.52 18.38
CA GLU A 106 1.34 -28.36 19.32
C GLU A 106 2.64 -27.98 18.59
N PHE A 107 2.94 -28.62 17.46
CA PHE A 107 4.12 -28.32 16.66
C PHE A 107 4.08 -26.92 16.03
N LEU A 108 2.95 -26.52 15.44
CA LEU A 108 2.74 -25.15 14.95
C LEU A 108 3.02 -24.12 16.05
N PHE A 109 2.44 -24.31 17.25
CA PHE A 109 2.62 -23.38 18.36
C PHE A 109 4.07 -23.29 18.86
N LYS A 110 4.85 -24.36 18.71
CA LYS A 110 6.27 -24.40 19.09
C LYS A 110 7.21 -23.94 17.98
N GLY A 111 6.69 -23.59 16.79
CA GLY A 111 7.50 -23.29 15.61
C GLY A 111 8.26 -24.51 15.09
N GLN A 112 7.71 -25.72 15.26
CA GLN A 112 8.29 -27.00 14.83
C GLN A 112 7.51 -27.58 13.65
N SER A 113 7.14 -26.74 12.68
CA SER A 113 6.26 -27.10 11.57
C SER A 113 6.82 -28.21 10.68
N GLU A 114 8.15 -28.34 10.64
CA GLU A 114 8.90 -29.38 9.92
C GLU A 114 8.57 -30.81 10.39
N GLU A 115 8.02 -30.99 11.59
CA GLU A 115 7.66 -32.30 12.15
C GLU A 115 6.24 -32.75 11.72
N ILE A 116 5.42 -31.84 11.17
CA ILE A 116 4.02 -32.10 10.82
C ILE A 116 3.86 -33.15 9.70
N PRO A 117 4.70 -33.18 8.63
CA PRO A 117 4.66 -34.24 7.63
C PRO A 117 4.81 -35.65 8.23
N GLY A 118 5.58 -35.80 9.31
CA GLY A 118 5.71 -37.08 10.03
C GLY A 118 4.41 -37.58 10.69
N ILE A 119 3.41 -36.70 10.85
CA ILE A 119 2.09 -37.03 11.41
C ILE A 119 1.03 -37.16 10.32
N PHE A 120 1.02 -36.21 9.38
CA PHE A 120 -0.05 -36.05 8.38
C PHE A 120 0.29 -36.63 7.00
N GLY A 121 1.55 -36.94 6.75
CA GLY A 121 2.09 -37.21 5.42
C GLY A 121 2.49 -35.93 4.70
N GLU A 122 3.44 -36.05 3.77
CA GLU A 122 4.00 -34.92 2.99
C GLU A 122 2.94 -34.16 2.19
N SER A 123 1.98 -34.88 1.61
CA SER A 123 0.93 -34.28 0.76
C SER A 123 -0.14 -33.50 1.55
N MET A 124 -0.17 -33.66 2.88
CA MET A 124 -1.25 -33.14 3.73
C MET A 124 -2.63 -33.51 3.18
N GLU A 125 -2.81 -34.79 2.83
CA GLU A 125 -4.02 -35.35 2.24
C GLU A 125 -4.60 -36.47 3.14
N ILE A 126 -5.82 -36.27 3.62
CA ILE A 126 -6.45 -37.17 4.61
C ILE A 126 -6.73 -38.55 4.02
N GLY A 127 -7.02 -38.63 2.71
CA GLY A 127 -7.21 -39.89 2.00
C GLY A 127 -5.92 -40.71 1.90
N GLU A 128 -4.76 -40.06 1.77
CA GLU A 128 -3.46 -40.73 1.76
C GLU A 128 -3.01 -41.13 3.17
N LEU A 129 -3.38 -40.34 4.17
CA LEU A 129 -3.13 -40.66 5.58
C LEU A 129 -3.90 -41.91 6.04
N TYR A 130 -5.07 -42.16 5.46
CA TYR A 130 -5.89 -43.35 5.75
C TYR A 130 -6.37 -44.01 4.46
N PRO A 131 -5.49 -44.73 3.73
CA PRO A 131 -5.80 -45.26 2.40
C PRO A 131 -6.93 -46.30 2.38
N GLU A 132 -7.16 -46.98 3.51
CA GLU A 132 -8.24 -47.96 3.67
C GLU A 132 -9.63 -47.31 3.82
N ARG A 133 -9.69 -45.99 4.06
CA ARG A 133 -10.95 -45.27 4.29
C ARG A 133 -11.42 -44.61 2.99
N LYS A 134 -12.63 -44.97 2.56
CA LYS A 134 -13.30 -44.36 1.40
C LYS A 134 -14.25 -43.24 1.78
N GLU A 135 -14.49 -43.03 3.07
CA GLU A 135 -15.45 -42.07 3.60
C GLU A 135 -14.94 -41.45 4.91
N PHE A 136 -15.12 -40.14 5.04
CA PHE A 136 -14.68 -39.34 6.19
C PHE A 136 -15.82 -38.48 6.71
N HIS A 137 -15.83 -38.28 8.02
CA HIS A 137 -16.78 -37.37 8.62
C HIS A 137 -16.37 -35.92 8.30
N PHE A 138 -17.36 -35.05 8.10
CA PHE A 138 -17.15 -33.65 7.79
C PHE A 138 -16.21 -32.93 8.79
N GLU A 139 -16.39 -33.14 10.10
CA GLU A 139 -15.52 -32.56 11.14
C GLU A 139 -14.05 -33.00 11.05
N GLU A 140 -13.80 -34.21 10.54
CA GLU A 140 -12.43 -34.71 10.33
C GLU A 140 -11.76 -33.95 9.20
N VAL A 141 -12.46 -33.80 8.08
CA VAL A 141 -11.95 -33.12 6.88
C VAL A 141 -11.68 -31.66 7.18
N ILE A 142 -12.63 -30.97 7.83
CA ILE A 142 -12.42 -29.57 8.22
C ILE A 142 -11.26 -29.45 9.21
N GLY A 143 -11.26 -30.23 10.29
CA GLY A 143 -10.21 -30.15 11.31
C GLY A 143 -8.81 -30.40 10.76
N PHE A 144 -8.68 -31.36 9.85
CA PHE A 144 -7.42 -31.69 9.19
C PHE A 144 -6.93 -30.57 8.29
N HIS A 145 -7.76 -30.12 7.33
CA HIS A 145 -7.32 -29.12 6.37
C HIS A 145 -7.13 -27.73 6.97
N THR A 146 -7.82 -27.36 8.06
CA THR A 146 -7.53 -26.10 8.77
C THR A 146 -6.11 -26.08 9.36
N VAL A 147 -5.58 -27.23 9.79
CA VAL A 147 -4.18 -27.33 10.24
C VAL A 147 -3.23 -27.37 9.04
N SER A 148 -3.60 -28.04 7.95
CA SER A 148 -2.82 -28.02 6.71
C SER A 148 -2.63 -26.61 6.15
N VAL A 149 -3.65 -25.74 6.22
CA VAL A 149 -3.53 -24.33 5.82
C VAL A 149 -2.45 -23.63 6.64
N GLN A 150 -2.49 -23.74 7.98
CA GLN A 150 -1.48 -23.13 8.85
C GLN A 150 -0.06 -23.64 8.54
N TYR A 151 0.09 -24.94 8.28
CA TYR A 151 1.36 -25.51 7.87
C TYR A 151 1.86 -24.89 6.56
N PHE A 152 1.06 -24.92 5.48
CA PHE A 152 1.47 -24.40 4.17
C PHE A 152 1.80 -22.92 4.21
N LEU A 153 1.04 -22.11 4.97
CA LEU A 153 1.37 -20.70 5.19
C LEU A 153 2.71 -20.50 5.91
N THR A 154 3.03 -21.36 6.89
CA THR A 154 4.32 -21.31 7.59
C THR A 154 5.48 -21.69 6.69
N MET A 155 5.24 -22.57 5.72
CA MET A 155 6.24 -23.00 4.72
C MET A 155 6.30 -22.08 3.49
N ASP A 156 5.56 -20.97 3.48
CA ASP A 156 5.41 -20.06 2.33
C ASP A 156 4.90 -20.76 1.04
N GLU A 157 4.19 -21.89 1.17
CA GLU A 157 3.55 -22.64 0.09
C GLU A 157 2.11 -22.15 -0.16
N ILE A 158 1.98 -20.89 -0.61
CA ILE A 158 0.70 -20.18 -0.71
C ILE A 158 -0.36 -20.89 -1.57
N GLU A 159 0.03 -21.44 -2.72
CA GLU A 159 -0.90 -22.11 -3.64
C GLU A 159 -1.58 -23.32 -2.98
N GLN A 160 -0.85 -24.04 -2.12
CA GLN A 160 -1.42 -25.17 -1.37
C GLN A 160 -2.37 -24.68 -0.27
N ALA A 161 -2.01 -23.61 0.43
CA ALA A 161 -2.87 -23.00 1.44
C ALA A 161 -4.21 -22.53 0.84
N GLU A 162 -4.17 -21.81 -0.28
CA GLU A 162 -5.36 -21.35 -1.00
C GLU A 162 -6.25 -22.50 -1.45
N LEU A 163 -5.65 -23.55 -2.00
CA LEU A 163 -6.37 -24.75 -2.43
C LEU A 163 -7.13 -25.40 -1.26
N ARG A 164 -6.55 -25.43 -0.05
CA ARG A 164 -7.21 -25.97 1.14
C ARG A 164 -8.27 -25.01 1.70
N VAL A 165 -8.04 -23.70 1.70
CA VAL A 165 -9.07 -22.72 2.09
C VAL A 165 -10.28 -22.86 1.19
N LYS A 166 -10.09 -22.91 -0.12
CA LYS A 166 -11.18 -23.12 -1.09
C LYS A 166 -11.94 -24.42 -0.81
N LEU A 167 -11.23 -25.53 -0.55
CA LEU A 167 -11.87 -26.78 -0.15
C LEU A 167 -12.74 -26.63 1.10
N LEU A 168 -12.27 -25.90 2.11
CA LEU A 168 -13.03 -25.68 3.35
C LEU A 168 -14.28 -24.82 3.10
N GLU A 169 -14.18 -23.81 2.23
CA GLU A 169 -15.30 -22.94 1.86
C GLU A 169 -16.37 -23.67 1.06
N ASP A 170 -15.95 -24.52 0.11
CA ASP A 170 -16.83 -25.38 -0.69
C ASP A 170 -17.57 -26.42 0.19
N LEU A 171 -16.99 -26.79 1.34
CA LEU A 171 -17.61 -27.68 2.31
C LEU A 171 -18.63 -26.96 3.19
N ASP A 172 -18.21 -25.90 3.87
CA ASP A 172 -19.09 -25.03 4.65
C ASP A 172 -18.38 -23.71 4.96
N SER A 173 -18.70 -22.69 4.16
CA SER A 173 -18.16 -21.33 4.31
C SER A 173 -18.51 -20.65 5.65
N GLN A 174 -19.54 -21.10 6.37
CA GLN A 174 -19.96 -20.53 7.65
C GLN A 174 -19.37 -21.28 8.85
N HIS A 175 -18.70 -22.41 8.60
CA HIS A 175 -18.06 -23.16 9.66
C HIS A 175 -16.94 -22.33 10.31
N PRO A 176 -16.86 -22.22 11.65
CA PRO A 176 -15.86 -21.38 12.33
C PRO A 176 -14.41 -21.66 11.94
N LYS A 177 -14.06 -22.94 11.72
CA LYS A 177 -12.70 -23.33 11.26
C LYS A 177 -12.41 -22.95 9.79
N ALA A 178 -13.43 -22.86 8.93
CA ALA A 178 -13.28 -22.41 7.55
C ALA A 178 -13.08 -20.89 7.52
N GLN A 179 -13.87 -20.15 8.31
CA GLN A 179 -13.68 -18.71 8.53
C GLN A 179 -12.28 -18.41 9.07
N TYR A 180 -11.84 -19.13 10.10
CA TYR A 180 -10.49 -19.00 10.63
C TYR A 180 -9.39 -19.25 9.58
N ALA A 181 -9.55 -20.29 8.74
CA ALA A 181 -8.60 -20.59 7.68
C ALA A 181 -8.51 -19.46 6.63
N ARG A 182 -9.65 -18.84 6.28
CA ARG A 182 -9.70 -17.66 5.42
C ARG A 182 -9.02 -16.45 6.07
N GLU A 183 -9.27 -16.22 7.35
CA GLU A 183 -8.69 -15.11 8.12
C GLU A 183 -7.17 -15.19 8.16
N ILE A 184 -6.59 -16.34 8.52
CA ILE A 184 -5.12 -16.49 8.58
C ILE A 184 -4.47 -16.38 7.19
N LEU A 185 -5.15 -16.79 6.12
CA LEU A 185 -4.67 -16.59 4.74
C LEU A 185 -4.64 -15.10 4.38
N ARG A 186 -5.69 -14.35 4.75
CA ARG A 186 -5.74 -12.90 4.56
C ARG A 186 -4.66 -12.19 5.39
N GLU A 187 -4.47 -12.57 6.65
CA GLU A 187 -3.42 -12.03 7.52
C GLU A 187 -2.02 -12.27 6.93
N TRP A 188 -1.77 -13.46 6.36
CA TRP A 188 -0.52 -13.77 5.68
C TRP A 188 -0.29 -12.83 4.49
N TYR A 189 -1.30 -12.61 3.64
CA TYR A 189 -1.21 -11.68 2.51
C TYR A 189 -0.89 -10.25 2.97
N MET A 190 -1.56 -9.76 4.01
CA MET A 190 -1.31 -8.44 4.58
C MET A 190 0.10 -8.33 5.15
N THR A 191 0.58 -9.37 5.84
CA THR A 191 1.94 -9.42 6.39
C THR A 191 2.98 -9.35 5.28
N LYS A 192 2.86 -10.17 4.23
CA LYS A 192 3.79 -10.16 3.10
C LYS A 192 3.75 -8.84 2.33
N ALA A 193 2.58 -8.22 2.17
CA ALA A 193 2.45 -6.90 1.57
C ALA A 193 3.14 -5.82 2.41
N SER A 194 2.99 -5.86 3.74
CA SER A 194 3.67 -4.96 4.68
C SER A 194 5.18 -5.14 4.64
N GLU A 195 5.68 -6.38 4.65
CA GLU A 195 7.11 -6.69 4.51
C GLU A 195 7.68 -6.19 3.17
N ARG A 196 6.92 -6.31 2.08
CA ARG A 196 7.31 -5.74 0.78
C ARG A 196 7.43 -4.22 0.85
N LYS A 197 6.40 -3.54 1.35
CA LYS A 197 6.37 -2.08 1.48
C LYS A 197 7.56 -1.57 2.32
N GLU A 198 7.90 -2.27 3.40
CA GLU A 198 9.05 -1.89 4.23
C GLU A 198 10.37 -2.09 3.50
N ARG A 199 10.53 -3.18 2.73
CA ARG A 199 11.74 -3.38 1.90
C ARG A 199 11.88 -2.31 0.82
N GLU A 200 10.78 -1.93 0.16
CA GLU A 200 10.74 -0.85 -0.83
C GLU A 200 11.13 0.49 -0.18
N ARG A 201 10.52 0.82 0.97
CA ARG A 201 10.84 2.03 1.75
C ARG A 201 12.32 2.12 2.13
N LEU A 202 12.93 1.00 2.54
CA LEU A 202 14.35 0.95 2.93
C LEU A 202 15.32 1.06 1.74
N GLN A 203 14.87 0.77 0.53
CA GLN A 203 15.67 0.85 -0.70
C GLN A 203 15.43 2.14 -1.48
N ARG A 204 14.41 2.92 -1.09
CA ARG A 204 14.07 4.19 -1.71
C ARG A 204 15.26 5.15 -1.66
N LYS A 205 15.59 5.72 -2.82
CA LYS A 205 16.51 6.84 -2.94
C LYS A 205 15.67 8.05 -3.32
N GLU A 206 15.82 9.13 -2.56
CA GLU A 206 15.16 10.41 -2.83
C GLU A 206 16.24 11.40 -3.26
N VAL A 207 15.94 12.17 -4.30
CA VAL A 207 16.84 13.22 -4.76
C VAL A 207 17.06 14.29 -3.67
N LEU A 208 18.31 14.67 -3.46
CA LEU A 208 18.66 15.80 -2.61
C LEU A 208 18.20 17.09 -3.28
N LEU A 209 17.28 17.82 -2.65
CA LEU A 209 16.86 19.13 -3.14
C LEU A 209 17.91 20.20 -2.77
N LYS A 210 18.08 21.17 -3.66
CA LYS A 210 19.00 22.29 -3.45
C LYS A 210 18.22 23.59 -3.38
N ASP A 211 18.56 24.44 -2.41
CA ASP A 211 18.03 25.79 -2.35
C ASP A 211 18.48 26.60 -3.59
N THR A 212 17.51 26.98 -4.41
CA THR A 212 17.67 27.83 -5.58
C THR A 212 17.09 29.22 -5.39
N ARG A 213 16.51 29.52 -4.22
CA ARG A 213 15.58 30.62 -4.05
C ARG A 213 15.97 31.62 -2.96
N SER A 214 16.69 31.22 -1.90
CA SER A 214 16.99 32.15 -0.79
C SER A 214 17.79 33.39 -1.22
N HIS A 215 18.68 33.26 -2.21
CA HIS A 215 19.47 34.39 -2.73
C HIS A 215 18.65 35.38 -3.58
N LEU A 216 17.44 35.01 -3.99
CA LEU A 216 16.53 35.83 -4.80
C LEU A 216 15.53 36.62 -3.94
N GLN A 217 15.49 36.38 -2.62
CA GLN A 217 14.44 36.91 -1.75
C GLN A 217 14.46 38.43 -1.64
N THR A 218 13.27 39.04 -1.76
CA THR A 218 13.05 40.48 -1.65
C THR A 218 11.66 40.77 -1.08
N THR A 219 11.45 42.01 -0.63
CA THR A 219 10.12 42.52 -0.23
C THR A 219 9.58 43.55 -1.22
N LYS A 220 10.37 43.95 -2.22
CA LYS A 220 10.00 44.96 -3.21
C LYS A 220 9.14 44.33 -4.30
N SER A 221 7.96 44.90 -4.54
CA SER A 221 7.12 44.52 -5.68
C SER A 221 7.81 44.83 -7.02
N PRO A 222 7.58 44.03 -8.07
CA PRO A 222 8.03 44.34 -9.42
C PRO A 222 7.30 45.56 -9.99
N ASN A 223 7.91 46.19 -11.00
CA ASN A 223 7.25 47.21 -11.81
C ASN A 223 6.68 46.57 -13.08
N PHE A 224 5.41 46.86 -13.36
CA PHE A 224 4.66 46.33 -14.49
C PHE A 224 4.34 47.43 -15.50
N HIS A 225 4.31 47.08 -16.79
CA HIS A 225 3.80 47.94 -17.85
C HIS A 225 2.28 48.15 -17.70
N PHE A 226 1.55 47.09 -17.36
CA PHE A 226 0.10 47.09 -17.15
C PHE A 226 -0.26 46.97 -15.65
N GLU A 227 0.20 47.93 -14.84
CA GLU A 227 0.08 47.90 -13.37
C GLU A 227 -1.35 47.62 -12.87
N LYS A 228 -2.36 48.22 -13.49
CA LYS A 228 -3.76 48.07 -13.08
C LYS A 228 -4.26 46.65 -13.31
N GLU A 229 -4.05 46.12 -14.51
CA GLU A 229 -4.51 44.80 -14.92
C GLU A 229 -3.76 43.69 -14.18
N ILE A 230 -2.44 43.83 -14.02
CA ILE A 230 -1.63 42.87 -13.25
C ILE A 230 -2.00 42.89 -11.77
N ASN A 231 -2.28 44.06 -11.18
CA ASN A 231 -2.72 44.14 -9.79
C ASN A 231 -4.05 43.42 -9.53
N TRP A 232 -4.91 43.23 -10.54
CA TRP A 232 -6.09 42.38 -10.36
C TRP A 232 -5.72 40.94 -10.03
N LEU A 233 -4.64 40.41 -10.59
CA LEU A 233 -4.18 39.04 -10.29
C LEU A 233 -3.70 38.91 -8.84
N TYR A 234 -3.09 39.96 -8.28
CA TYR A 234 -2.64 39.99 -6.88
C TYR A 234 -3.76 40.22 -5.85
N GLN A 235 -4.94 40.63 -6.30
CA GLN A 235 -6.04 41.05 -5.42
C GLN A 235 -7.27 40.15 -5.52
N ASN A 236 -7.24 39.13 -6.38
CA ASN A 236 -8.34 38.20 -6.57
C ASN A 236 -7.82 36.78 -6.42
N GLY A 237 -8.69 35.92 -5.91
CA GLY A 237 -8.45 34.48 -5.90
C GLY A 237 -8.92 33.89 -7.23
N LEU A 238 -9.09 32.57 -7.26
CA LEU A 238 -9.58 31.86 -8.43
C LEU A 238 -10.97 32.35 -8.90
N SER A 239 -11.77 32.93 -7.99
CA SER A 239 -13.03 33.65 -8.31
C SER A 239 -12.85 35.08 -8.80
N ILE A 240 -11.85 35.30 -9.64
CA ILE A 240 -11.64 36.58 -10.30
C ILE A 240 -12.80 36.89 -11.26
N ASP A 241 -13.32 38.11 -11.21
CA ASP A 241 -14.41 38.55 -12.10
C ASP A 241 -14.01 38.31 -13.56
N ARG A 242 -14.84 37.55 -14.27
CA ARG A 242 -14.69 37.21 -15.69
C ARG A 242 -14.40 38.45 -16.54
N LYS A 243 -15.02 39.60 -16.25
CA LYS A 243 -14.78 40.84 -17.00
C LYS A 243 -13.36 41.38 -16.88
N LYS A 244 -12.66 41.09 -15.77
CA LYS A 244 -11.24 41.44 -15.59
C LYS A 244 -10.37 40.56 -16.47
N ILE A 245 -10.65 39.26 -16.50
CA ILE A 245 -9.96 38.32 -17.40
C ILE A 245 -10.20 38.72 -18.86
N GLU A 246 -11.45 38.95 -19.25
CA GLU A 246 -11.80 39.41 -20.61
C GLU A 246 -11.01 40.67 -21.01
N GLN A 247 -10.87 41.64 -20.10
CA GLN A 247 -10.07 42.84 -20.35
C GLN A 247 -8.58 42.54 -20.54
N ILE A 248 -7.99 41.68 -19.71
CA ILE A 248 -6.59 41.26 -19.85
C ILE A 248 -6.38 40.57 -21.20
N LEU A 249 -7.30 39.69 -21.61
CA LEU A 249 -7.22 38.95 -22.86
C LEU A 249 -7.27 39.86 -24.10
N THR A 250 -7.79 41.09 -23.99
CA THR A 250 -7.72 42.06 -25.10
C THR A 250 -6.33 42.67 -25.30
N ILE A 251 -5.42 42.52 -24.33
CA ILE A 251 -4.07 43.09 -24.35
C ILE A 251 -3.06 42.04 -24.86
N ASP A 252 -3.19 41.61 -26.11
CA ASP A 252 -2.18 40.71 -26.72
C ASP A 252 -0.95 41.53 -27.15
N SER A 253 -0.06 41.81 -26.19
CA SER A 253 1.20 42.54 -26.39
C SER A 253 2.37 41.80 -25.74
N SER A 254 3.58 41.96 -26.30
CA SER A 254 4.81 41.41 -25.70
C SER A 254 5.06 41.96 -24.29
N GLU A 255 4.70 43.22 -24.03
CA GLU A 255 4.81 43.86 -22.72
C GLU A 255 3.92 43.20 -21.65
N LEU A 256 2.72 42.70 -22.02
CA LEU A 256 1.89 41.94 -21.09
C LEU A 256 2.51 40.58 -20.78
N ILE A 257 3.04 39.89 -21.80
CA ILE A 257 3.69 38.59 -21.60
C ILE A 257 4.91 38.74 -20.67
N GLU A 258 5.72 39.78 -20.86
CA GLU A 258 6.83 40.11 -19.95
C GLU A 258 6.32 40.37 -18.53
N ASP A 259 5.20 41.07 -18.36
CA ASP A 259 4.63 41.29 -17.03
C ASP A 259 4.13 39.99 -16.40
N LEU A 260 3.46 39.10 -17.14
CA LEU A 260 3.03 37.79 -16.64
C LEU A 260 4.23 36.91 -16.25
N GLU A 261 5.32 36.93 -17.02
CA GLU A 261 6.57 36.27 -16.65
C GLU A 261 7.20 36.88 -15.40
N LYS A 262 7.16 38.21 -15.24
CA LYS A 262 7.58 38.87 -13.99
C LYS A 262 6.70 38.45 -12.81
N VAL A 263 5.40 38.22 -12.99
CA VAL A 263 4.51 37.71 -11.94
C VAL A 263 4.95 36.32 -11.48
N LEU A 264 5.38 35.44 -12.39
CA LEU A 264 5.97 34.14 -12.05
C LEU A 264 7.33 34.28 -11.34
N GLN A 265 8.19 35.19 -11.80
CA GLN A 265 9.46 35.46 -11.12
C GLN A 265 9.25 36.02 -9.72
N ASP A 266 8.19 36.81 -9.53
CA ASP A 266 7.84 37.40 -8.25
C ASP A 266 7.35 36.39 -7.22
N SER A 267 6.65 35.33 -7.65
CA SER A 267 6.26 34.24 -6.75
C SER A 267 7.48 33.55 -6.13
N ILE A 268 8.59 33.47 -6.90
CA ILE A 268 9.89 32.97 -6.45
C ILE A 268 10.61 34.03 -5.59
N ALA A 269 10.76 35.25 -6.10
CA ALA A 269 11.56 36.29 -5.47
C ALA A 269 10.95 36.84 -4.17
N ARG A 270 9.64 36.73 -3.97
CA ARG A 270 8.95 37.17 -2.74
C ARG A 270 8.35 36.02 -1.95
N PHE A 271 8.78 34.79 -2.17
CA PHE A 271 8.25 33.61 -1.49
C PHE A 271 8.25 33.78 0.05
N ASP A 272 9.39 34.08 0.65
CA ASP A 272 9.53 34.23 2.10
C ASP A 272 8.67 35.38 2.65
N PHE A 273 8.49 36.44 1.84
CA PHE A 273 7.59 37.54 2.19
C PHE A 273 6.13 37.10 2.26
N PHE A 274 5.66 36.30 1.29
CA PHE A 274 4.29 35.78 1.29
C PHE A 274 4.08 34.70 2.34
N VAL A 275 5.04 33.80 2.55
CA VAL A 275 5.03 32.83 3.66
C VAL A 275 4.95 33.55 5.01
N GLY A 276 5.79 34.59 5.21
CA GLY A 276 5.76 35.41 6.41
C GLY A 276 4.41 36.10 6.62
N LYS A 277 3.78 36.58 5.55
CA LYS A 277 2.42 37.14 5.61
C LYS A 277 1.38 36.11 6.00
N VAL A 278 1.40 34.92 5.41
CA VAL A 278 0.47 33.84 5.78
C VAL A 278 0.64 33.43 7.23
N ASN A 279 1.88 33.32 7.70
CA ASN A 279 2.17 33.01 9.11
C ASN A 279 1.67 34.09 10.08
N ALA A 280 1.61 35.36 9.65
CA ALA A 280 1.19 36.47 10.49
C ALA A 280 -0.32 36.78 10.40
N GLU A 281 -0.90 36.70 9.20
CA GLU A 281 -2.27 37.14 8.88
C GLU A 281 -3.24 35.97 8.63
N GLY A 282 -2.72 34.75 8.49
CA GLY A 282 -3.47 33.58 8.03
C GLY A 282 -3.49 33.45 6.50
N TYR A 283 -3.90 32.27 6.02
CA TYR A 283 -4.04 32.01 4.59
C TYR A 283 -5.16 32.85 3.97
N ASN A 284 -4.88 33.50 2.84
CA ASN A 284 -5.85 34.30 2.12
C ASN A 284 -5.73 34.06 0.62
N ASN A 285 -6.61 33.20 0.09
CA ASN A 285 -6.61 32.82 -1.33
C ASN A 285 -6.69 34.04 -2.27
N LYS A 286 -7.36 35.14 -1.85
CA LYS A 286 -7.48 36.36 -2.67
C LYS A 286 -6.16 37.08 -2.94
N LYS A 287 -5.10 36.76 -2.20
CA LYS A 287 -3.78 37.38 -2.31
C LYS A 287 -2.70 36.42 -2.83
N LEU A 288 -3.04 35.15 -3.04
CA LEU A 288 -2.05 34.09 -3.30
C LEU A 288 -2.27 33.35 -4.62
N ALA A 289 -3.39 33.57 -5.32
CA ALA A 289 -3.66 32.93 -6.61
C ALA A 289 -2.93 33.58 -7.82
N PHE A 290 -2.17 34.66 -7.61
CA PHE A 290 -1.52 35.39 -8.71
C PHE A 290 -0.57 34.55 -9.59
N PRO A 291 0.20 33.57 -9.09
CA PRO A 291 1.02 32.73 -9.95
C PRO A 291 0.16 31.83 -10.82
N ILE A 292 -0.94 31.30 -10.27
CA ILE A 292 -1.91 30.47 -11.00
C ILE A 292 -2.52 31.29 -12.14
N HIS A 293 -3.02 32.49 -11.85
CA HIS A 293 -3.55 33.39 -12.88
C HIS A 293 -2.56 33.65 -14.02
N ALA A 294 -1.29 33.90 -13.68
CA ALA A 294 -0.25 34.14 -14.67
C ALA A 294 -0.01 32.91 -15.56
N ILE A 295 0.07 31.70 -15.00
CA ILE A 295 0.23 30.47 -15.79
C ILE A 295 -0.96 30.25 -16.73
N LEU A 296 -2.19 30.41 -16.25
CA LEU A 296 -3.40 30.23 -17.06
C LEU A 296 -3.45 31.22 -18.23
N LEU A 297 -3.08 32.48 -17.99
CA LEU A 297 -3.02 33.51 -19.04
C LEU A 297 -1.91 33.22 -20.06
N LEU A 298 -0.71 32.85 -19.61
CA LEU A 298 0.39 32.44 -20.51
C LEU A 298 -0.01 31.24 -21.37
N ALA A 299 -0.66 30.24 -20.78
CA ALA A 299 -1.19 29.08 -21.48
C ALA A 299 -2.28 29.44 -22.49
N HIS A 300 -3.15 30.40 -22.17
CA HIS A 300 -4.18 30.91 -23.08
C HIS A 300 -3.57 31.60 -24.30
N PHE A 301 -2.57 32.47 -24.08
CA PHE A 301 -1.88 33.17 -25.16
C PHE A 301 -0.96 32.26 -25.99
N LYS A 302 -0.70 31.02 -25.54
CA LYS A 302 0.10 29.99 -26.23
C LYS A 302 1.48 30.51 -26.65
N LYS A 303 2.11 31.33 -25.79
CA LYS A 303 3.42 31.92 -26.09
C LYS A 303 4.51 30.91 -25.75
N LYS A 304 5.09 30.31 -26.79
CA LYS A 304 6.21 29.36 -26.65
C LYS A 304 7.43 29.94 -25.95
N ASP A 305 7.67 31.24 -26.12
CA ASP A 305 8.84 31.93 -25.55
C ASP A 305 8.76 32.03 -24.01
N SER A 306 7.57 31.86 -23.43
CA SER A 306 7.32 31.83 -21.98
C SER A 306 7.49 30.45 -21.34
N PHE A 307 7.68 29.39 -22.14
CA PHE A 307 7.95 28.05 -21.63
C PHE A 307 9.15 27.96 -20.65
N PRO A 308 10.27 28.69 -20.85
CA PRO A 308 11.33 28.75 -19.86
C PRO A 308 10.86 29.23 -18.48
N ALA A 309 9.94 30.21 -18.43
CA ALA A 309 9.42 30.73 -17.17
C ALA A 309 8.53 29.69 -16.46
N ILE A 310 7.72 28.93 -17.22
CA ILE A 310 6.95 27.79 -16.69
C ILE A 310 7.88 26.72 -16.11
N LEU A 311 8.95 26.35 -16.83
CA LEU A 311 9.93 25.40 -16.31
C LEU A 311 10.68 25.91 -15.07
N GLN A 312 10.82 27.22 -14.86
CA GLN A 312 11.41 27.75 -13.62
C GLN A 312 10.52 27.52 -12.40
N ILE A 313 9.19 27.47 -12.58
CA ILE A 313 8.25 27.10 -11.51
C ILE A 313 8.47 25.64 -11.11
N LEU A 314 8.49 24.72 -12.07
CA LEU A 314 8.77 23.29 -11.81
C LEU A 314 10.19 22.99 -11.31
N LYS A 315 11.11 23.97 -11.35
CA LYS A 315 12.45 23.84 -10.74
C LYS A 315 12.48 24.12 -9.26
N GLN A 316 11.41 24.70 -8.71
CA GLN A 316 11.36 25.01 -7.28
C GLN A 316 11.13 23.74 -6.45
N ASP A 317 11.45 23.82 -5.17
CA ASP A 317 11.24 22.75 -4.21
C ASP A 317 9.75 22.51 -3.90
N ARG A 318 9.50 21.38 -3.24
CA ARG A 318 8.15 20.95 -2.85
C ARG A 318 7.43 22.00 -2.01
N ASP A 319 8.11 22.60 -1.03
CA ASP A 319 7.54 23.64 -0.16
C ASP A 319 6.95 24.82 -0.97
N PHE A 320 7.61 25.20 -2.06
CA PHE A 320 7.12 26.25 -2.94
C PHE A 320 5.93 25.82 -3.78
N ILE A 321 6.01 24.62 -4.36
CA ILE A 321 4.93 24.08 -5.20
C ILE A 321 3.66 23.92 -4.35
N ASP A 322 3.79 23.31 -3.17
CA ASP A 322 2.68 23.09 -2.24
C ASP A 322 2.07 24.41 -1.76
N PHE A 323 2.90 25.43 -1.47
CA PHE A 323 2.41 26.72 -1.00
C PHE A 323 1.59 27.48 -2.06
N TRP A 324 2.01 27.46 -3.32
CA TRP A 324 1.38 28.26 -4.37
C TRP A 324 0.28 27.53 -5.13
N PHE A 325 0.43 26.22 -5.32
CA PHE A 325 -0.41 25.45 -6.23
C PHE A 325 -1.14 24.31 -5.51
N GLY A 326 -0.52 23.72 -4.49
CA GLY A 326 -1.07 22.57 -3.77
C GLY A 326 -1.44 21.45 -4.75
N ASP A 327 -2.59 20.83 -4.51
CA ASP A 327 -3.08 19.71 -5.31
C ASP A 327 -3.45 20.10 -6.76
N PHE A 328 -3.57 21.40 -7.07
CA PHE A 328 -3.95 21.87 -8.41
C PHE A 328 -2.78 21.93 -9.41
N ILE A 329 -1.54 21.72 -8.95
CA ILE A 329 -0.35 21.89 -9.79
C ILE A 329 -0.41 21.06 -11.08
N ALA A 330 -0.89 19.80 -11.01
CA ALA A 330 -0.95 18.91 -12.16
C ALA A 330 -1.91 19.45 -13.24
N ASP A 331 -3.11 19.89 -12.86
CA ASP A 331 -4.10 20.44 -13.78
C ASP A 331 -3.63 21.75 -14.43
N ILE A 332 -2.99 22.62 -13.64
CA ILE A 332 -2.44 23.91 -14.12
C ILE A 332 -1.26 23.68 -15.07
N MET A 333 -0.39 22.73 -14.74
CA MET A 333 0.81 22.44 -15.52
C MET A 333 0.47 21.68 -16.81
N ASP A 334 -0.50 20.77 -16.80
CA ASP A 334 -0.84 19.99 -18.00
C ASP A 334 -1.22 20.90 -19.18
N VAL A 335 -2.07 21.91 -18.93
CA VAL A 335 -2.48 22.84 -19.98
C VAL A 335 -1.34 23.76 -20.40
N SER A 336 -0.57 24.28 -19.45
CA SER A 336 0.50 25.24 -19.74
C SER A 336 1.71 24.59 -20.43
N LEU A 337 2.11 23.39 -20.01
CA LEU A 337 3.17 22.60 -20.63
C LEU A 337 2.78 22.22 -22.06
N ASN A 338 1.54 21.80 -22.30
CA ASN A 338 1.11 21.47 -23.67
C ASN A 338 1.02 22.72 -24.55
N ASN A 339 0.35 23.79 -24.10
CA ASN A 339 0.11 24.97 -24.92
C ASN A 339 1.37 25.79 -25.22
N CYS A 340 2.33 25.85 -24.28
CA CYS A 340 3.59 26.60 -24.46
C CYS A 340 4.76 25.71 -24.89
N GLY A 341 4.72 24.41 -24.59
CA GLY A 341 5.85 23.49 -24.71
C GLY A 341 5.77 22.46 -25.83
N LYS A 342 4.62 22.27 -26.51
CA LYS A 342 4.46 21.21 -27.54
C LYS A 342 5.51 21.20 -28.66
N ASP A 343 6.07 22.36 -29.01
CA ASP A 343 7.11 22.51 -30.04
C ASP A 343 8.54 22.51 -29.44
N GLN A 344 8.68 22.13 -28.16
CA GLN A 344 9.92 22.18 -27.36
C GLN A 344 10.20 20.86 -26.64
N ILE A 345 9.83 19.73 -27.25
CA ILE A 345 10.02 18.36 -26.72
C ILE A 345 11.46 18.14 -26.21
N HIS A 346 12.48 18.52 -26.99
CA HIS A 346 13.87 18.38 -26.58
C HIS A 346 14.17 19.11 -25.26
N ARG A 347 13.58 20.28 -25.03
CA ARG A 347 13.75 21.04 -23.78
C ARG A 347 13.11 20.36 -22.58
N MET A 348 12.03 19.60 -22.79
CA MET A 348 11.41 18.76 -21.76
C MET A 348 12.34 17.60 -21.38
N PHE A 349 12.99 16.96 -22.34
CA PHE A 349 14.02 15.95 -22.05
C PHE A 349 15.22 16.54 -21.29
N GLU A 350 15.69 17.73 -21.68
CA GLU A 350 16.75 18.43 -20.93
C GLU A 350 16.34 18.75 -19.50
N PHE A 351 15.05 18.97 -19.23
CA PHE A 351 14.54 19.13 -17.86
C PHE A 351 14.61 17.81 -17.08
N LEU A 352 14.21 16.68 -17.67
CA LEU A 352 14.29 15.36 -17.02
C LEU A 352 15.74 14.99 -16.65
N LYS A 353 16.71 15.49 -17.41
CA LYS A 353 18.17 15.33 -17.18
C LYS A 353 18.74 16.25 -16.08
N LEU A 354 17.95 17.15 -15.48
CA LEU A 354 18.45 18.03 -14.42
C LEU A 354 18.61 17.31 -13.07
N PRO A 355 19.70 17.59 -12.32
CA PRO A 355 19.84 17.17 -10.93
C PRO A 355 19.02 18.08 -10.00
N ASN A 356 18.79 17.61 -8.77
CA ASN A 356 18.16 18.35 -7.67
C ASN A 356 16.72 18.82 -7.95
N ILE A 357 16.02 18.18 -8.89
CA ILE A 357 14.61 18.45 -9.20
C ILE A 357 13.74 17.40 -8.51
N ASP A 358 12.72 17.85 -7.76
CA ASP A 358 11.78 16.98 -7.07
C ASP A 358 11.04 16.05 -8.05
N THR A 359 10.78 14.82 -7.59
CA THR A 359 10.08 13.77 -8.34
C THR A 359 8.73 14.22 -8.88
N SER A 360 7.93 14.95 -8.10
CA SER A 360 6.62 15.42 -8.55
C SER A 360 6.72 16.30 -9.79
N SER A 361 7.74 17.16 -9.85
CA SER A 361 7.96 18.04 -11.00
C SER A 361 8.41 17.29 -12.24
N LYS A 362 9.22 16.24 -12.09
CA LYS A 362 9.58 15.34 -13.20
C LYS A 362 8.37 14.51 -13.67
N CYS A 363 7.55 14.03 -12.74
CA CYS A 363 6.32 13.28 -13.02
C CYS A 363 5.32 14.12 -13.82
N ILE A 364 4.98 15.32 -13.34
CA ILE A 364 4.06 16.25 -14.01
C ILE A 364 4.53 16.56 -15.44
N LEU A 365 5.83 16.83 -15.61
CA LEU A 365 6.39 17.09 -16.93
C LEU A 365 6.41 15.86 -17.83
N GLY A 366 6.72 14.67 -17.29
CA GLY A 366 6.72 13.40 -18.00
C GLY A 366 5.34 13.02 -18.54
N GLU A 367 4.30 13.13 -17.71
CA GLU A 367 2.91 12.87 -18.12
C GLU A 367 2.46 13.80 -19.25
N SER A 368 2.77 15.10 -19.17
CA SER A 368 2.48 16.03 -20.27
C SER A 368 3.32 15.74 -21.51
N LEU A 369 4.57 15.31 -21.36
CA LEU A 369 5.46 14.95 -22.47
C LEU A 369 4.91 13.74 -23.25
N VAL A 370 4.39 12.71 -22.57
CA VAL A 370 3.73 11.56 -23.21
C VAL A 370 2.56 12.01 -24.09
N LYS A 371 1.69 12.90 -23.58
CA LYS A 371 0.56 13.46 -24.33
C LYS A 371 1.04 14.25 -25.55
N ILE A 372 2.08 15.07 -25.39
CA ILE A 372 2.67 15.86 -26.50
C ILE A 372 3.25 14.92 -27.56
N ILE A 373 4.02 13.92 -27.17
CA ILE A 373 4.64 12.93 -28.08
C ILE A 373 3.57 12.23 -28.92
N ASN A 374 2.48 11.77 -28.29
CA ASN A 374 1.38 11.09 -28.98
C ASN A 374 0.66 11.98 -30.01
N ASN A 375 0.77 13.31 -29.89
CA ASN A 375 0.20 14.28 -30.83
C ASN A 375 1.26 14.94 -31.74
N SER A 376 2.53 14.52 -31.64
CA SER A 376 3.64 15.06 -32.41
C SER A 376 3.88 14.26 -33.71
N ASN A 377 4.60 14.88 -34.65
CA ASN A 377 5.11 14.20 -35.85
C ASN A 377 6.59 13.82 -35.72
N GLU A 378 7.17 13.88 -34.51
CA GLU A 378 8.56 13.53 -34.25
C GLU A 378 8.81 12.04 -34.52
N GLU A 379 10.01 11.71 -35.01
CA GLU A 379 10.32 10.32 -35.30
C GLU A 379 10.47 9.51 -34.00
N LYS A 380 9.76 8.39 -33.89
CA LYS A 380 9.83 7.48 -32.73
C LYS A 380 11.27 7.07 -32.40
N ALA A 381 12.14 6.95 -33.40
CA ALA A 381 13.55 6.61 -33.21
C ALA A 381 14.31 7.71 -32.44
N ASP A 382 14.09 8.98 -32.78
CA ASP A 382 14.72 10.13 -32.12
C ASP A 382 14.24 10.26 -30.67
N LEU A 383 12.92 10.12 -30.45
CA LEU A 383 12.34 10.14 -29.10
C LEU A 383 12.81 8.96 -28.24
N THR A 384 13.00 7.79 -28.85
CA THR A 384 13.58 6.63 -28.15
C THR A 384 15.00 6.96 -27.69
N GLU A 385 15.80 7.64 -28.51
CA GLU A 385 17.16 8.01 -28.14
C GLU A 385 17.21 9.09 -27.04
N GLU A 386 16.29 10.04 -27.03
CA GLU A 386 16.17 11.01 -25.93
C GLU A 386 15.89 10.34 -24.58
N TYR A 387 14.91 9.43 -24.53
CA TYR A 387 14.68 8.64 -23.32
C TYR A 387 15.90 7.79 -22.96
N ARG A 388 16.60 7.20 -23.94
CA ARG A 388 17.82 6.43 -23.68
C ARG A 388 18.88 7.28 -22.97
N GLN A 389 19.08 8.52 -23.40
CA GLN A 389 19.99 9.46 -22.75
C GLN A 389 19.55 9.77 -21.31
N VAL A 390 18.26 9.97 -21.07
CA VAL A 390 17.71 10.16 -19.71
C VAL A 390 18.02 8.94 -18.84
N LEU A 391 17.69 7.72 -19.30
CA LEU A 391 17.93 6.49 -18.52
C LEU A 391 19.42 6.27 -18.25
N ASN A 392 20.28 6.46 -19.25
CA ASN A 392 21.73 6.33 -19.09
C ASN A 392 22.29 7.31 -18.07
N LEU A 393 21.76 8.54 -18.03
CA LEU A 393 22.19 9.52 -17.03
C LEU A 393 21.85 9.05 -15.60
N TYR A 394 20.69 8.41 -15.39
CA TYR A 394 20.34 7.79 -14.10
C TYR A 394 21.22 6.59 -13.77
N ILE A 395 21.53 5.74 -14.76
CA ILE A 395 22.45 4.60 -14.60
C ILE A 395 23.84 5.08 -14.17
N GLU A 396 24.39 6.08 -14.85
CA GLU A 396 25.72 6.65 -14.57
C GLU A 396 25.78 7.35 -13.20
N ASN A 397 24.65 7.86 -12.71
CA ASN A 397 24.54 8.62 -11.46
C ASN A 397 23.77 7.86 -10.37
N ALA A 398 23.70 6.52 -10.43
CA ALA A 398 22.89 5.70 -9.52
C ALA A 398 23.22 5.90 -8.02
N GLU A 399 24.43 6.34 -7.69
CA GLU A 399 24.89 6.63 -6.32
C GLU A 399 25.02 8.13 -6.01
N ASN A 400 24.68 9.01 -6.95
CA ASN A 400 24.75 10.46 -6.74
C ASN A 400 23.43 10.94 -6.14
N GLU A 401 23.43 11.32 -4.86
CA GLU A 401 22.22 11.80 -4.15
C GLU A 401 21.54 13.01 -4.82
N ASN A 402 22.26 13.78 -5.65
CA ASN A 402 21.65 14.89 -6.41
C ASN A 402 20.83 14.43 -7.62
N PHE A 403 20.84 13.14 -7.95
CA PHE A 403 20.23 12.61 -9.17
C PHE A 403 19.47 11.30 -8.95
N ALA A 404 20.01 10.41 -8.12
CA ALA A 404 19.45 9.11 -7.83
C ALA A 404 18.09 9.25 -7.14
N ASP A 405 17.03 8.93 -7.87
CA ASP A 405 15.66 8.97 -7.38
C ASP A 405 14.87 7.77 -7.90
N THR A 406 14.52 6.86 -6.99
CA THR A 406 13.83 5.62 -7.35
C THR A 406 12.40 5.86 -7.86
N GLU A 407 11.73 6.90 -7.35
CA GLU A 407 10.36 7.19 -7.75
C GLU A 407 10.33 7.90 -9.12
N ALA A 408 11.21 8.88 -9.34
CA ALA A 408 11.30 9.57 -10.62
C ALA A 408 11.63 8.59 -11.76
N VAL A 409 12.54 7.65 -11.53
CA VAL A 409 12.83 6.59 -12.51
C VAL A 409 11.62 5.69 -12.73
N GLY A 410 10.88 5.33 -11.68
CA GLY A 410 9.64 4.57 -11.79
C GLY A 410 8.61 5.25 -12.70
N PHE A 411 8.39 6.56 -12.53
CA PHE A 411 7.49 7.34 -13.38
C PHE A 411 8.00 7.44 -14.82
N ILE A 412 9.29 7.69 -15.03
CA ILE A 412 9.88 7.72 -16.38
C ILE A 412 9.71 6.36 -17.10
N ILE A 413 9.84 5.24 -16.37
CA ILE A 413 9.57 3.91 -16.93
C ILE A 413 8.08 3.77 -17.27
N SER A 414 7.17 4.28 -16.44
CA SER A 414 5.73 4.32 -16.74
C SER A 414 5.44 5.09 -18.03
N ASP A 415 6.06 6.26 -18.22
CA ASP A 415 5.93 7.03 -19.46
C ASP A 415 6.39 6.23 -20.70
N ILE A 416 7.50 5.51 -20.56
CA ILE A 416 8.04 4.63 -21.61
C ILE A 416 7.10 3.45 -21.90
N MET A 417 6.44 2.90 -20.87
CA MET A 417 5.43 1.85 -21.02
C MET A 417 4.23 2.38 -21.80
N ASP A 418 3.75 3.57 -21.46
CA ASP A 418 2.64 4.26 -22.12
C ASP A 418 2.90 4.55 -23.60
N LEU A 419 4.16 4.79 -23.97
CA LEU A 419 4.61 4.99 -25.35
C LEU A 419 5.01 3.69 -26.09
N ALA A 420 5.05 2.57 -25.38
CA ALA A 420 5.50 1.26 -25.88
C ALA A 420 6.88 1.32 -26.60
N TYR A 421 7.89 1.90 -25.95
CA TYR A 421 9.25 2.02 -26.50
C TYR A 421 10.13 0.81 -26.14
N ALA A 422 9.89 -0.32 -26.79
CA ALA A 422 10.61 -1.59 -26.55
C ALA A 422 12.15 -1.52 -26.73
N GLY A 423 12.66 -0.54 -27.49
CA GLY A 423 14.10 -0.31 -27.66
C GLY A 423 14.86 0.12 -26.41
N LEU A 424 14.15 0.37 -25.29
CA LEU A 424 14.70 0.81 -24.01
C LEU A 424 14.75 -0.30 -22.94
N LEU A 425 14.25 -1.50 -23.24
CA LEU A 425 14.27 -2.63 -22.31
C LEU A 425 15.67 -2.96 -21.74
N PRO A 426 16.78 -2.85 -22.50
CA PRO A 426 18.12 -3.08 -21.94
C PRO A 426 18.49 -2.11 -20.82
N GLU A 427 18.26 -0.82 -21.00
CA GLU A 427 18.53 0.24 -20.00
C GLU A 427 17.58 0.11 -18.81
N ILE A 428 16.29 -0.14 -19.05
CA ILE A 428 15.30 -0.40 -18.00
C ILE A 428 15.76 -1.58 -17.13
N LYS A 429 16.22 -2.67 -17.75
CA LYS A 429 16.75 -3.83 -17.00
C LYS A 429 17.94 -3.44 -16.11
N GLN A 430 18.86 -2.62 -16.61
CA GLN A 430 20.00 -2.15 -15.81
C GLN A 430 19.55 -1.32 -14.61
N LEU A 431 18.57 -0.45 -14.75
CA LEU A 431 17.99 0.31 -13.63
C LEU A 431 17.40 -0.60 -12.55
N PHE A 432 16.67 -1.66 -12.94
CA PHE A 432 16.20 -2.69 -12.01
C PHE A 432 17.35 -3.43 -11.31
N ASP A 433 18.39 -3.83 -12.06
CA ASP A 433 19.56 -4.52 -11.51
C ASP A 433 20.32 -3.61 -10.50
N LEU A 434 20.33 -2.29 -10.73
CA LEU A 434 20.89 -1.26 -9.84
C LEU A 434 19.99 -0.89 -8.66
N LYS A 435 18.78 -1.46 -8.56
CA LYS A 435 17.75 -1.11 -7.57
C LYS A 435 17.40 0.39 -7.58
N LEU A 436 17.39 0.99 -8.77
CA LEU A 436 17.07 2.40 -8.97
C LEU A 436 15.62 2.61 -9.42
N VAL A 437 14.72 1.66 -9.14
CA VAL A 437 13.32 1.70 -9.57
C VAL A 437 12.41 1.39 -8.38
N ASP A 438 11.45 2.27 -8.10
CA ASP A 438 10.36 1.97 -7.18
C ASP A 438 9.31 1.08 -7.88
N THR A 439 9.30 -0.21 -7.53
CA THR A 439 8.40 -1.22 -8.11
C THR A 439 6.93 -0.98 -7.79
N SER A 440 6.61 -0.13 -6.81
CA SER A 440 5.22 0.22 -6.49
C SER A 440 4.58 1.12 -7.55
N ILE A 441 5.40 1.79 -8.38
CA ILE A 441 4.94 2.69 -9.45
C ILE A 441 4.69 1.93 -10.75
N CYS A 442 5.72 1.25 -11.29
CA CYS A 442 5.66 0.63 -12.62
C CYS A 442 5.61 -0.92 -12.60
N GLY A 443 5.60 -1.54 -11.42
CA GLY A 443 5.72 -2.99 -11.28
C GLY A 443 7.15 -3.50 -11.44
N ASN A 444 7.31 -4.83 -11.47
CA ASN A 444 8.61 -5.47 -11.66
C ASN A 444 9.03 -5.54 -13.13
N PHE A 445 10.32 -5.79 -13.41
CA PHE A 445 10.84 -5.84 -14.78
C PHE A 445 10.07 -6.78 -15.72
N LYS A 446 9.56 -7.92 -15.21
CA LYS A 446 8.79 -8.86 -16.05
C LYS A 446 7.45 -8.26 -16.46
N GLU A 447 6.75 -7.59 -15.55
CA GLU A 447 5.51 -6.85 -15.83
C GLU A 447 5.77 -5.74 -16.85
N VAL A 448 6.76 -4.89 -16.58
CA VAL A 448 7.18 -3.80 -17.48
C VAL A 448 7.50 -4.32 -18.89
N ALA A 449 8.33 -5.36 -19.00
CA ALA A 449 8.70 -5.95 -20.29
C ALA A 449 7.51 -6.58 -21.01
N THR A 450 6.57 -7.16 -20.27
CA THR A 450 5.35 -7.76 -20.83
C THR A 450 4.41 -6.69 -21.36
N GLU A 451 4.21 -5.59 -20.63
CA GLU A 451 3.34 -4.48 -21.06
C GLU A 451 3.91 -3.78 -22.30
N ILE A 452 5.21 -3.47 -22.29
CA ILE A 452 5.90 -2.85 -23.43
C ILE A 452 5.86 -3.73 -24.69
N ALA A 453 5.98 -5.05 -24.53
CA ALA A 453 5.92 -6.00 -25.63
C ALA A 453 4.49 -6.38 -26.06
N GLY A 454 3.50 -6.03 -25.25
CA GLY A 454 2.09 -6.30 -25.50
C GLY A 454 1.54 -5.53 -26.70
N ILE A 455 0.32 -5.89 -27.11
CA ILE A 455 -0.43 -5.06 -28.06
C ILE A 455 -0.78 -3.77 -27.33
N PRO A 456 -0.42 -2.59 -27.86
CA PRO A 456 -0.82 -1.32 -27.26
C PRO A 456 -2.34 -1.30 -27.17
N VAL A 457 -2.87 -1.26 -25.95
CA VAL A 457 -4.27 -0.85 -25.76
C VAL A 457 -4.29 0.63 -26.12
N GLU A 458 -5.21 1.06 -26.98
CA GLU A 458 -5.45 2.50 -27.20
C GLU A 458 -5.87 3.12 -25.86
N LYS A 459 -4.90 3.60 -25.08
CA LYS A 459 -5.14 4.49 -23.96
C LYS A 459 -5.49 5.84 -24.59
N ASN A 460 -6.67 6.38 -24.28
CA ASN A 460 -7.09 7.70 -24.77
C ASN A 460 -6.27 8.78 -24.04
N MET A 461 -5.00 8.96 -24.45
CA MET A 461 -4.02 9.89 -23.88
C MET A 461 -3.90 11.17 -24.70
N GLY A 462 -4.98 11.56 -25.38
CA GLY A 462 -5.06 12.84 -26.08
C GLY A 462 -5.09 13.99 -25.09
N PHE A 463 -4.42 15.09 -25.43
CA PHE A 463 -4.57 16.33 -24.68
C PHE A 463 -5.98 16.91 -24.87
N ILE A 464 -6.67 17.19 -23.76
CA ILE A 464 -7.98 17.84 -23.80
C ILE A 464 -7.74 19.35 -23.87
N VAL A 465 -8.15 19.97 -24.98
CA VAL A 465 -8.08 21.42 -25.14
C VAL A 465 -9.10 22.06 -24.21
N LYS A 466 -8.61 22.75 -23.17
CA LYS A 466 -9.42 23.54 -22.25
C LYS A 466 -9.26 25.02 -22.54
N ASP A 467 -10.36 25.76 -22.57
CA ASP A 467 -10.27 27.21 -22.58
C ASP A 467 -9.93 27.77 -21.19
N ILE A 468 -9.67 29.07 -21.08
CA ILE A 468 -9.25 29.68 -19.81
C ILE A 468 -10.37 29.69 -18.77
N TYR A 469 -11.63 29.75 -19.18
CA TYR A 469 -12.78 29.78 -18.27
C TYR A 469 -13.07 28.39 -17.71
N GLU A 470 -12.99 27.36 -18.56
CA GLU A 470 -13.08 25.95 -18.12
C GLU A 470 -12.00 25.63 -17.09
N GLN A 471 -10.77 26.11 -17.30
CA GLN A 471 -9.69 25.97 -16.32
C GLN A 471 -10.01 26.67 -15.00
N TYR A 472 -10.57 27.88 -15.02
CA TYR A 472 -11.02 28.52 -13.78
C TYR A 472 -12.16 27.76 -13.10
N GLU A 473 -13.10 27.19 -13.84
CA GLU A 473 -14.21 26.39 -13.30
C GLU A 473 -13.72 25.14 -12.58
N GLU A 474 -12.81 24.37 -13.18
CA GLU A 474 -12.24 23.16 -12.59
C GLU A 474 -11.46 23.45 -11.30
N LEU A 475 -10.79 24.60 -11.25
CA LEU A 475 -10.06 25.06 -10.06
C LEU A 475 -10.98 25.66 -8.98
N GLY A 476 -12.31 25.60 -9.15
CA GLY A 476 -13.28 26.13 -8.20
C GLY A 476 -13.45 27.66 -8.25
N GLY A 477 -12.99 28.30 -9.32
CA GLY A 477 -13.05 29.76 -9.49
C GLY A 477 -14.47 30.31 -9.52
N TYR A 478 -15.43 29.59 -10.08
CA TYR A 478 -16.83 30.00 -10.05
C TYR A 478 -17.58 29.15 -9.03
N GLU A 479 -17.32 29.36 -7.74
CA GLU A 479 -18.16 28.79 -6.69
C GLU A 479 -19.62 29.15 -6.99
N ASN A 480 -20.39 28.12 -7.32
CA ASN A 480 -21.85 28.20 -7.41
C ASN A 480 -22.37 28.96 -6.20
N GLU A 481 -23.14 30.03 -6.40
CA GLU A 481 -23.90 30.76 -5.36
C GLU A 481 -24.85 29.86 -4.53
N ASN A 482 -24.88 28.55 -4.80
CA ASN A 482 -25.69 27.54 -4.12
C ASN A 482 -24.92 26.58 -3.20
N ASN A 483 -23.59 26.71 -3.05
CA ASN A 483 -22.83 25.91 -2.07
C ASN A 483 -22.45 26.72 -0.82
N ASN A 484 -23.43 27.43 -0.25
CA ASN A 484 -23.50 27.55 1.21
C ASN A 484 -23.84 26.18 1.80
N LEU A 485 -22.94 25.21 1.63
CA LEU A 485 -22.77 24.23 2.67
C LEU A 485 -22.06 25.02 3.77
N GLU A 486 -22.85 25.53 4.72
CA GLU A 486 -22.33 25.67 6.08
C GLU A 486 -21.62 24.35 6.35
N ILE A 487 -20.29 24.38 6.36
CA ILE A 487 -19.52 23.26 6.88
C ILE A 487 -19.93 23.24 8.34
N ASN A 488 -20.91 22.39 8.64
CA ASN A 488 -21.27 22.10 9.99
C ASN A 488 -20.00 21.49 10.59
N GLU A 489 -19.30 22.25 11.44
CA GLU A 489 -18.07 21.80 12.11
C GLU A 489 -18.31 20.47 12.85
N ASP A 490 -19.57 20.20 13.24
CA ASP A 490 -19.98 18.90 13.81
C ASP A 490 -20.01 17.77 12.76
N LEU A 491 -20.44 18.04 11.52
CA LEU A 491 -20.47 17.03 10.44
C LEU A 491 -19.07 16.75 9.87
N ALA A 492 -18.21 17.77 9.77
CA ALA A 492 -16.80 17.58 9.42
C ALA A 492 -16.07 16.78 10.52
N SER A 493 -16.41 17.00 11.79
CA SER A 493 -15.91 16.19 12.91
C SER A 493 -16.49 14.76 12.91
N GLU A 494 -17.74 14.55 12.52
CA GLU A 494 -18.33 13.22 12.35
C GLU A 494 -17.69 12.44 11.19
N ILE A 495 -17.44 13.07 10.04
CA ILE A 495 -16.77 12.44 8.88
C ILE A 495 -15.30 12.15 9.19
N TYR A 496 -14.60 13.04 9.90
CA TYR A 496 -13.23 12.79 10.37
C TYR A 496 -13.18 11.64 11.38
N ASN A 497 -14.19 11.54 12.27
CA ASN A 497 -14.31 10.41 13.19
C ASN A 497 -14.64 9.11 12.44
N GLU A 498 -15.49 9.13 11.41
CA GLU A 498 -15.88 7.96 10.62
C GLU A 498 -14.72 7.42 9.75
N TRP A 499 -13.85 8.31 9.22
CA TRP A 499 -12.60 7.93 8.54
C TRP A 499 -11.47 7.53 9.51
N SER A 500 -11.46 8.06 10.73
CA SER A 500 -10.51 7.65 11.78
C SER A 500 -10.79 6.27 12.39
N ILE A 501 -11.97 5.70 12.15
CA ILE A 501 -12.37 4.39 12.68
C ILE A 501 -11.87 3.22 11.80
N SER A 502 -11.29 3.47 10.61
CA SER A 502 -10.83 2.37 9.72
C SER A 502 -9.33 2.23 9.48
N THR A 503 -8.47 3.14 9.97
CA THR A 503 -7.01 2.92 9.90
C THR A 503 -6.29 3.56 11.09
N PHE A 504 -5.48 2.74 11.78
CA PHE A 504 -4.59 3.06 12.89
C PHE A 504 -5.24 3.31 14.26
N ASP A 505 -5.10 2.33 15.15
CA ASP A 505 -5.17 2.54 16.59
C ASP A 505 -4.14 3.61 17.00
N ASN A 506 -4.56 4.87 17.06
CA ASN A 506 -3.88 5.90 17.84
C ASN A 506 -4.18 5.62 19.32
N GLU A 507 -3.56 4.59 19.89
CA GLU A 507 -3.36 4.61 21.33
C GLU A 507 -2.54 5.88 21.64
N PRO A 508 -2.98 6.76 22.57
CA PRO A 508 -2.11 7.82 23.04
C PRO A 508 -0.81 7.16 23.47
N ILE A 509 0.34 7.73 23.11
CA ILE A 509 1.64 7.27 23.61
C ILE A 509 1.58 7.35 25.14
N VAL A 510 1.19 6.23 25.76
CA VAL A 510 1.24 6.07 27.20
C VAL A 510 2.73 6.01 27.46
N ASN A 511 3.30 7.13 27.89
CA ASN A 511 4.59 7.12 28.55
C ASN A 511 4.50 6.02 29.61
N SER A 512 5.19 4.90 29.34
CA SER A 512 5.23 3.77 30.26
C SER A 512 5.58 4.33 31.64
N LYS A 513 4.82 3.91 32.66
CA LYS A 513 5.08 4.34 34.05
C LYS A 513 6.58 4.14 34.32
N LYS A 514 7.28 5.22 34.67
CA LYS A 514 8.69 5.14 35.08
C LYS A 514 8.82 4.01 36.11
N PRO A 515 9.68 2.99 35.88
CA PRO A 515 9.77 1.86 36.79
C PRO A 515 10.16 2.35 38.19
N GLY A 516 9.45 1.87 39.20
CA GLY A 516 9.76 2.16 40.60
C GLY A 516 11.15 1.65 40.95
N ARG A 517 11.84 2.28 41.91
CA ARG A 517 13.22 1.93 42.32
C ARG A 517 13.44 0.42 42.57
N ASN A 518 12.42 -0.31 43.00
CA ASN A 518 12.52 -1.74 43.31
C ASN A 518 11.98 -2.67 42.20
N ASP A 519 11.43 -2.13 41.11
CA ASP A 519 10.87 -2.91 39.99
C ASP A 519 11.98 -3.54 39.15
N PRO A 520 11.70 -4.61 38.38
CA PRO A 520 12.65 -5.16 37.42
C PRO A 520 13.13 -4.10 36.42
N CYS A 521 14.41 -4.10 36.10
CA CYS A 521 14.99 -3.14 35.18
C CYS A 521 14.61 -3.47 33.72
N LEU A 522 14.19 -2.45 32.96
CA LEU A 522 13.72 -2.56 31.58
C LEU A 522 14.81 -2.89 30.56
N CYS A 523 16.10 -2.87 30.94
CA CYS A 523 17.21 -3.25 30.06
C CYS A 523 17.42 -4.77 29.92
N GLY A 524 16.54 -5.59 30.51
CA GLY A 524 16.60 -7.04 30.42
C GLY A 524 17.62 -7.72 31.35
N SER A 525 18.27 -6.97 32.25
CA SER A 525 19.33 -7.51 33.13
C SER A 525 18.84 -8.42 34.26
N GLY A 526 17.53 -8.52 34.49
CA GLY A 526 16.93 -9.29 35.60
C GLY A 526 17.14 -8.69 37.00
N LYS A 527 17.80 -7.53 37.12
CA LYS A 527 18.05 -6.83 38.40
C LYS A 527 16.96 -5.79 38.70
N LYS A 528 16.85 -5.36 39.97
CA LYS A 528 15.98 -4.21 40.35
C LYS A 528 16.51 -2.90 39.75
N TYR A 529 15.64 -2.00 39.31
CA TYR A 529 15.96 -0.75 38.61
C TYR A 529 17.02 0.09 39.32
N LYS A 530 16.91 0.26 40.65
CA LYS A 530 17.90 1.00 41.46
C LYS A 530 19.32 0.42 41.45
N LYS A 531 19.47 -0.89 41.21
CA LYS A 531 20.76 -1.59 41.23
C LYS A 531 21.36 -1.78 39.83
N CYS A 532 20.70 -1.27 38.78
CA CYS A 532 21.13 -1.45 37.40
C CYS A 532 21.39 -0.11 36.72
N CYS A 533 20.34 0.71 36.52
CA CYS A 533 20.42 1.92 35.70
C CYS A 533 20.35 3.22 36.52
N MET A 534 20.27 3.12 37.85
CA MET A 534 20.12 4.28 38.74
C MET A 534 21.33 4.53 39.66
N ASN A 535 22.31 3.62 39.65
CA ASN A 535 23.58 3.79 40.34
C ASN A 535 24.68 3.90 39.27
N ASN A 536 25.13 5.13 39.01
CA ASN A 536 26.54 5.34 38.66
C ASN A 536 27.37 5.17 39.94
#